data_AF-A0A7D8YPC5-F1
#
_entry.id   AF-A0A7D8YPC5-F1
#
_cell.length_a   1.000
_cell.length_b   1.000
_cell.length_c   1.000
_cell.angle_alpha   90.00
_cell.angle_beta   90.00
_cell.angle_gamma   90.00
#
_symmetry.space_group_name_H-M   'P 1'
#
loop_
_entity.id
_entity.type
_entity.pdbx_description
1 polymer ?
#
loop_
_entity_poly.entity_id
_entity_poly.type
_entity_poly.pdbx_seq_one_letter_code
_entity_poly.pdbx_strand_id
1 'polypeptide(L)'
;MHGGNTLIEKNTSQLRQHALETTTSKIALQPYHQAHLSHCLYILLQTLTCDFSTDMITHNWMATQKFPFPDFSINKKCKDHSKLLEWQTREKLSVEMWVEMSERGHSTETRETV
;
A
#
# COMPACT_ATOMS: atom_id res chain seq x y z
N MET A 1 -41.53 -11.88 46.63
CA MET A 1 -40.35 -12.72 46.34
C MET A 1 -40.26 -12.79 44.82
N HIS A 2 -39.25 -12.29 44.10
CA HIS A 2 -37.82 -12.30 44.34
C HIS A 2 -37.16 -10.99 43.91
N GLY A 3 -36.33 -10.43 44.80
CA GLY A 3 -35.27 -9.51 44.39
C GLY A 3 -34.16 -10.31 43.73
N GLY A 4 -33.89 -10.00 42.45
CA GLY A 4 -32.86 -10.64 41.64
C GLY A 4 -31.76 -9.65 41.29
N ASN A 5 -30.72 -9.66 42.12
CA ASN A 5 -29.31 -9.37 41.83
C ASN A 5 -28.93 -8.27 40.80
N THR A 6 -29.16 -7.00 41.16
CA THR A 6 -28.66 -5.81 40.43
C THR A 6 -27.14 -5.60 40.48
N LEU A 7 -26.38 -6.52 41.08
CA LEU A 7 -24.91 -6.43 41.19
C LEU A 7 -24.17 -6.98 39.95
N ILE A 8 -24.76 -7.92 39.19
CA ILE A 8 -24.11 -8.48 37.99
C ILE A 8 -24.29 -7.57 36.76
N GLU A 9 -25.44 -6.93 36.63
CA GLU A 9 -25.71 -5.97 35.54
C GLU A 9 -24.88 -4.68 35.67
N LYS A 10 -24.60 -4.24 36.90
CA LYS A 10 -23.74 -3.08 37.15
C LYS A 10 -22.26 -3.34 36.83
N ASN A 11 -21.81 -4.59 36.98
CA ASN A 11 -20.43 -4.96 36.67
C ASN A 11 -20.21 -5.13 35.15
N THR A 12 -21.21 -5.64 34.42
CA THR A 12 -21.15 -5.73 32.95
C THR A 12 -21.27 -4.38 32.26
N SER A 13 -22.00 -3.41 32.82
CA SER A 13 -22.02 -2.04 32.29
C SER A 13 -20.72 -1.28 32.54
N GLN A 14 -20.12 -1.42 33.74
CA GLN A 14 -18.81 -0.85 34.05
C GLN A 14 -17.69 -1.50 33.21
N LEU A 15 -17.69 -2.82 33.03
CA LEU A 15 -16.73 -3.51 32.17
C LEU A 15 -16.85 -3.13 30.68
N ARG A 16 -18.08 -2.85 30.19
CA ARG A 16 -18.30 -2.33 28.82
C ARG A 16 -17.86 -0.88 28.64
N GLN A 17 -18.05 -0.03 29.65
CA GLN A 17 -17.59 1.37 29.62
C GLN A 17 -16.05 1.42 29.63
N HIS A 18 -15.40 0.63 30.48
CA HIS A 18 -13.94 0.53 30.50
C HIS A 18 -13.35 -0.04 29.21
N ALA A 19 -14.01 -1.00 28.54
CA ALA A 19 -13.54 -1.57 27.28
C ALA A 19 -13.66 -0.59 26.08
N LEU A 20 -14.65 0.31 26.08
CA LEU A 20 -14.78 1.34 25.04
C LEU A 20 -13.77 2.48 25.23
N GLU A 21 -13.41 2.78 26.48
CA GLU A 21 -12.42 3.81 26.83
C GLU A 21 -10.98 3.34 26.63
N THR A 22 -10.65 2.07 26.87
CA THR A 22 -9.28 1.54 26.68
C THR A 22 -8.93 1.18 25.24
N THR A 23 -9.91 0.95 24.37
CA THR A 23 -9.64 0.61 22.96
C THR A 23 -9.59 1.84 22.04
N THR A 24 -10.03 3.01 22.52
CA THR A 24 -9.96 4.30 21.82
C THR A 24 -8.71 5.10 22.23
N SER A 25 -7.79 4.50 22.98
CA SER A 25 -6.41 5.02 23.13
C SER A 25 -5.52 4.54 21.98
N LYS A 26 -5.99 4.73 20.75
CA LYS A 26 -5.16 4.68 19.54
C LYS A 26 -5.06 6.10 19.01
N ILE A 27 -4.16 6.87 19.63
CA ILE A 27 -3.60 8.16 19.20
C ILE A 27 -4.59 9.01 18.39
N ALA A 28 -5.50 9.70 19.07
CA ALA A 28 -6.21 10.81 18.45
C ALA A 28 -5.19 11.92 18.14
N LEU A 29 -4.92 12.15 16.85
CA LEU A 29 -4.02 13.21 16.40
C LEU A 29 -4.61 14.58 16.77
N GLN A 30 -3.76 15.51 17.21
CA GLN A 30 -4.18 16.91 17.40
C GLN A 30 -4.72 17.48 16.07
N PRO A 31 -5.66 18.44 16.09
CA PRO A 31 -6.33 18.94 14.89
C PRO A 31 -5.38 19.39 13.77
N TYR A 32 -4.29 20.07 14.14
CA TYR A 32 -3.24 20.46 13.20
C TYR A 32 -2.55 19.25 12.54
N HIS A 33 -2.18 18.23 13.32
CA HIS A 33 -1.54 17.02 12.79
C HIS A 33 -2.47 16.24 11.86
N GLN A 34 -3.77 16.23 12.15
CA GLN A 34 -4.77 15.62 11.28
C GLN A 34 -4.90 16.40 9.96
N ALA A 35 -4.97 17.73 10.02
CA ALA A 35 -5.05 18.58 8.82
C ALA A 35 -3.78 18.51 7.97
N HIS A 36 -2.61 18.50 8.60
CA HIS A 36 -1.33 18.36 7.90
C HIS A 36 -1.22 16.99 7.22
N LEU A 37 -1.55 15.90 7.93
CA LEU A 37 -1.55 14.56 7.36
C LEU A 37 -2.52 14.44 6.16
N SER A 38 -3.74 14.94 6.30
CA SER A 38 -4.75 14.84 5.24
C SER A 38 -4.36 15.65 4.00
N HIS A 39 -3.85 16.87 4.17
CA HIS A 39 -3.37 17.70 3.08
C HIS A 39 -2.15 17.09 2.38
N CYS A 40 -1.14 16.64 3.12
CA CYS A 40 0.04 16.02 2.53
C CYS A 40 -0.32 14.76 1.75
N LEU A 41 -1.18 13.91 2.32
CA LEU A 41 -1.67 12.72 1.61
C LEU A 41 -2.42 13.11 0.33
N TYR A 42 -3.23 14.16 0.38
CA TYR A 42 -3.92 14.68 -0.79
C TYR A 42 -2.96 15.16 -1.88
N ILE A 43 -1.92 15.92 -1.53
CA ILE A 43 -0.90 16.37 -2.49
C ILE A 43 -0.11 15.18 -3.07
N LEU A 44 0.25 14.19 -2.25
CA LEU A 44 0.91 12.98 -2.74
C LEU A 44 0.01 12.22 -3.72
N LEU A 45 -1.27 12.06 -3.39
CA LEU A 45 -2.24 11.42 -4.28
C LEU A 45 -2.39 12.20 -5.58
N GLN A 46 -2.46 13.53 -5.51
CA GLN A 46 -2.54 14.41 -6.67
C GLN A 46 -1.31 14.23 -7.58
N THR A 47 -0.10 14.20 -7.02
CA THR A 47 1.13 13.98 -7.80
C THR A 47 1.15 12.59 -8.43
N LEU A 48 0.84 11.53 -7.66
CA LEU A 48 0.86 10.15 -8.18
C LEU A 48 -0.19 9.91 -9.27
N THR A 49 -1.33 10.60 -9.18
CA THR A 49 -2.44 10.43 -10.14
C THR A 49 -2.29 11.33 -11.37
N CYS A 50 -1.81 12.56 -11.18
CA CYS A 50 -1.81 13.59 -12.23
C CYS A 50 -0.44 13.85 -12.85
N ASP A 51 0.66 13.49 -12.17
CA ASP A 51 2.03 13.55 -12.66
C ASP A 51 2.72 12.18 -12.50
N PHE A 52 2.07 11.14 -13.05
CA PHE A 52 2.59 9.78 -12.96
C PHE A 52 3.88 9.66 -13.81
N SER A 53 4.84 8.88 -13.29
CA SER A 53 6.11 8.62 -13.98
C SER A 53 6.12 7.20 -14.55
N THR A 54 6.19 7.05 -15.87
CA THR A 54 6.58 5.78 -16.54
C THR A 54 8.08 5.72 -16.87
N ASP A 55 8.91 6.47 -16.16
CA ASP A 55 10.35 6.47 -16.45
C ASP A 55 11.02 5.18 -15.99
N MET A 56 11.95 4.69 -16.82
CA MET A 56 12.78 3.55 -16.50
C MET A 56 13.94 3.99 -15.61
N ILE A 57 14.02 3.41 -14.40
CA ILE A 57 15.13 3.64 -13.48
C ILE A 57 16.16 2.53 -13.69
N THR A 58 17.26 2.88 -14.35
CA THR A 58 18.39 1.96 -14.53
C THR A 58 19.12 1.77 -13.22
N HIS A 59 19.61 0.56 -12.97
CA HIS A 59 20.43 0.24 -11.81
C HIS A 59 21.87 -0.03 -12.27
N ASN A 60 22.81 0.80 -11.81
CA ASN A 60 24.21 0.75 -12.24
C ASN A 60 25.09 0.11 -11.15
N TRP A 61 26.02 -0.76 -11.54
CA TRP A 61 27.04 -1.27 -10.62
C TRP A 61 28.11 -0.21 -10.39
N MET A 62 28.16 0.29 -9.16
CA MET A 62 29.14 1.28 -8.72
C MET A 62 30.30 0.58 -8.02
N ALA A 63 31.54 1.05 -8.23
CA ALA A 63 32.75 0.37 -7.74
C ALA A 63 32.77 0.10 -6.21
N THR A 64 32.12 0.95 -5.41
CA THR A 64 32.10 0.85 -3.95
C THR A 64 30.84 0.17 -3.39
N GLN A 65 29.87 -0.18 -4.24
CA GLN A 65 28.58 -0.71 -3.81
C GLN A 65 28.48 -2.21 -4.10
N LYS A 66 28.06 -2.99 -3.10
CA LYS A 66 27.85 -4.44 -3.24
C LYS A 66 26.67 -4.78 -4.17
N PHE A 67 25.67 -3.91 -4.23
CA PHE A 67 24.45 -4.07 -5.03
C PHE A 67 24.33 -2.90 -6.01
N PRO A 68 23.66 -3.09 -7.16
CA PRO A 68 23.54 -2.01 -8.14
C PRO A 68 22.68 -0.88 -7.59
N PHE A 69 23.08 0.35 -7.86
CA PHE A 69 22.48 1.56 -7.31
C PHE A 69 21.57 2.21 -8.36
N PRO A 70 20.36 2.68 -7.99
CA PRO A 70 19.45 3.32 -8.93
C PRO A 70 20.02 4.65 -9.46
N ASP A 71 19.92 4.86 -10.76
CA ASP A 71 20.21 6.14 -11.40
C ASP A 71 18.94 6.98 -11.50
N PHE A 72 18.87 8.01 -10.65
CA PHE A 72 17.76 8.96 -10.65
C PHE A 72 18.01 10.18 -11.54
N SER A 73 19.13 10.25 -12.27
CA SER A 73 19.44 11.33 -13.22
C SER A 73 18.67 11.15 -14.54
N ILE A 74 17.38 10.82 -14.45
CA ILE A 74 16.50 10.59 -15.57
C ILE A 74 16.01 11.92 -16.15
N ASN A 75 16.12 12.06 -17.47
CA ASN A 75 15.60 13.23 -18.20
C ASN A 75 14.08 13.12 -18.34
N LYS A 76 13.35 13.58 -17.32
CA LYS A 76 11.89 13.60 -17.27
C LYS A 76 11.30 14.31 -18.49
N LYS A 77 10.29 13.71 -19.11
CA LYS A 77 9.50 14.31 -20.21
C LYS A 77 8.03 14.31 -19.83
N CYS A 78 7.33 15.39 -20.21
CA CYS A 78 5.87 15.44 -20.12
C CYS A 78 5.27 14.37 -21.03
N LYS A 79 4.25 13.64 -20.54
CA LYS A 79 3.61 12.52 -21.24
C LYS A 79 2.13 12.78 -21.38
N ASP A 80 1.55 12.26 -22.46
CA ASP A 80 0.10 12.26 -22.65
C ASP A 80 -0.51 11.11 -21.83
N HIS A 81 -1.19 11.46 -20.74
CA HIS A 81 -1.84 10.49 -19.86
C HIS A 81 -2.90 9.67 -20.58
N SER A 82 -3.69 10.29 -21.45
CA SER A 82 -4.78 9.63 -22.17
C SER A 82 -4.24 8.55 -23.11
N LYS A 83 -3.13 8.82 -23.78
CA LYS A 83 -2.46 7.83 -24.64
C LYS A 83 -1.91 6.64 -23.86
N LEU A 84 -1.41 6.86 -22.65
CA LEU A 84 -0.97 5.76 -21.79
C LEU A 84 -2.14 4.90 -21.33
N LEU A 85 -3.25 5.50 -20.88
CA LEU A 85 -4.43 4.74 -20.46
C LEU A 85 -5.03 3.93 -21.61
N GLU A 86 -5.02 4.48 -22.82
CA GLU A 86 -5.43 3.78 -24.05
C GLU A 86 -4.55 2.54 -24.31
N TRP A 87 -3.22 2.72 -24.23
CA TRP A 87 -2.26 1.63 -24.36
C TRP A 87 -2.43 0.57 -23.27
N GLN A 88 -2.49 0.98 -22.00
CA GLN A 88 -2.67 0.07 -20.86
C GLN A 88 -3.97 -0.74 -21.00
N THR A 89 -5.07 -0.09 -21.40
CA THR A 89 -6.36 -0.76 -21.57
C THR A 89 -6.31 -1.82 -22.67
N ARG A 90 -5.53 -1.58 -23.72
CA ARG A 90 -5.34 -2.51 -24.84
C ARG A 90 -4.37 -3.65 -24.50
N GLU A 91 -3.26 -3.36 -23.84
CA GLU A 91 -2.19 -4.33 -23.57
C GLU A 91 -2.32 -5.04 -22.21
N LYS A 92 -3.29 -4.67 -21.37
CA LYS A 92 -3.47 -5.31 -20.05
C LYS A 92 -3.60 -6.83 -20.20
N LEU A 93 -2.89 -7.55 -19.34
CA LEU A 93 -3.01 -9.00 -19.24
C LEU A 93 -4.39 -9.35 -18.70
N SER A 94 -5.02 -10.38 -19.28
CA SER A 94 -6.22 -10.97 -18.68
C SER A 94 -5.85 -11.73 -17.41
N VAL A 95 -6.82 -11.95 -16.53
CA VAL A 95 -6.59 -12.74 -15.30
C VAL A 95 -6.18 -14.16 -15.66
N GLU A 96 -6.82 -14.74 -16.67
CA GLU A 96 -6.53 -16.08 -17.19
C GLU A 96 -5.10 -16.17 -17.73
N MET A 97 -4.66 -15.19 -18.52
CA MET A 97 -3.28 -15.11 -18.99
C MET A 97 -2.28 -14.99 -17.84
N TRP A 98 -2.60 -14.20 -16.82
CA TRP A 98 -1.74 -14.05 -15.64
C TRP A 98 -1.62 -15.35 -14.84
N VAL A 99 -2.74 -16.06 -14.62
CA VAL A 99 -2.76 -17.37 -13.98
C VAL A 99 -1.89 -18.36 -14.76
N GLU A 100 -2.09 -18.46 -16.07
CA GLU A 100 -1.29 -19.33 -16.94
C GLU A 100 0.21 -19.01 -16.87
N MET A 101 0.59 -17.73 -16.96
CA MET A 101 1.99 -17.29 -16.83
C MET A 101 2.59 -17.66 -15.47
N SER A 102 1.81 -17.55 -14.39
CA SER A 102 2.26 -17.89 -13.04
C SER A 102 2.51 -19.39 -12.86
N GLU A 103 1.69 -20.23 -13.50
CA GLU A 103 1.81 -21.70 -13.46
C GLU A 103 2.99 -22.18 -14.33
N ARG A 104 3.22 -21.56 -15.49
CA ARG A 104 4.39 -21.84 -16.35
C ARG A 104 5.73 -21.59 -15.64
N GLY A 105 5.78 -20.64 -14.70
CA GLY A 105 7.00 -20.28 -13.97
C GLY A 105 7.40 -21.30 -12.89
N HIS A 106 6.53 -22.25 -12.54
CA HIS A 106 6.92 -23.36 -11.68
C HIS A 106 7.64 -24.43 -12.51
N SER A 107 8.87 -24.14 -12.95
CA SER A 107 9.74 -25.19 -13.48
C SER A 107 9.99 -26.19 -12.33
N THR A 108 9.33 -27.34 -12.38
CA THR A 108 9.72 -28.55 -11.62
C THR A 108 10.97 -29.20 -12.23
N GLU A 109 11.81 -28.41 -12.91
CA GLU A 109 13.10 -28.87 -13.38
C GLU A 109 14.07 -28.75 -12.21
N THR A 110 14.18 -29.85 -11.45
CA THR A 110 15.29 -30.06 -10.53
C THR A 110 16.58 -29.78 -11.29
N ARG A 111 17.24 -28.70 -10.89
CA ARG A 111 18.59 -28.31 -11.27
C ARG A 111 19.52 -29.52 -11.17
N GLU A 112 19.70 -30.25 -12.27
CA GLU A 112 20.81 -31.19 -12.39
C GLU A 112 22.09 -30.36 -12.32
N THR A 113 22.89 -30.69 -11.31
CA THR A 113 24.16 -30.05 -11.01
C THR A 113 25.12 -30.31 -12.17
N VAL A 114 25.51 -29.24 -12.88
CA VAL A 114 26.76 -29.19 -13.66
C VAL A 114 27.91 -28.89 -12.71
#